data_AF-A0A7X1NMR6-F1
#
_entry.id   AF-A0A7X1NMR6-F1
#
_cell.length_a   1.000
_cell.length_b   1.000
_cell.length_c   1.000
_cell.angle_alpha   90.00
_cell.angle_beta   90.00
_cell.angle_gamma   90.00
#
_symmetry.space_group_name_H-M   'P 1'
#
loop_
_entity.id
_entity.type
_entity.pdbx_description
1 polymer ?
#
loop_
_entity_poly.entity_id
_entity_poly.type
_entity_poly.pdbx_seq_one_letter_code
_entity_poly.pdbx_strand_id
1 'polypeptide(L)'
;MAIPGYDIDVAACRGVLAGVTAESAEIDTARADLSSAIDAAMTASRSQQIGGALIALWNNVLVLQCEAAATRVENAVNGVGAAINAYVEGDAAMADTARARVTEMPSLDIDDAKE
;
A
#
# COMPACT_ATOMS: atom_id res chain seq x y z
N MET A 1 2.78 -19.00 -9.58
CA MET A 1 1.91 -20.13 -9.98
C MET A 1 0.64 -19.42 -10.34
N ALA A 2 0.41 -19.19 -11.62
CA ALA A 2 -0.78 -18.46 -12.05
C ALA A 2 -2.01 -19.31 -11.63
N ILE A 3 -2.76 -18.82 -10.66
CA ILE A 3 -4.07 -19.40 -10.34
C ILE A 3 -4.96 -19.06 -11.54
N PRO A 4 -5.58 -20.03 -12.22
CA PRO A 4 -6.39 -19.75 -13.40
C PRO A 4 -7.47 -18.69 -13.07
N GLY A 5 -7.43 -17.56 -13.77
CA GLY A 5 -8.34 -16.42 -13.55
C GLY A 5 -7.79 -15.29 -12.66
N TYR A 6 -6.59 -15.42 -12.10
CA TYR A 6 -5.88 -14.37 -11.36
C TYR A 6 -4.62 -13.95 -12.12
N ASP A 7 -4.74 -12.86 -12.87
CA ASP A 7 -3.60 -12.15 -13.46
C ASP A 7 -3.30 -10.92 -12.59
N ILE A 8 -2.09 -10.84 -12.05
CA ILE A 8 -1.66 -9.74 -11.19
C ILE A 8 -0.68 -8.89 -11.97
N ASP A 9 -1.16 -7.72 -12.40
CA ASP A 9 -0.30 -6.71 -13.00
C ASP A 9 0.53 -6.01 -11.91
N VAL A 10 1.73 -6.55 -11.67
CA VAL A 10 2.68 -6.01 -10.70
C VAL A 10 3.06 -4.55 -11.02
N ALA A 11 3.12 -4.18 -12.31
CA ALA A 11 3.48 -2.82 -12.70
C ALA A 11 2.35 -1.83 -12.36
N ALA A 12 1.10 -2.20 -12.65
CA ALA A 12 -0.06 -1.42 -12.25
C ALA A 12 -0.15 -1.28 -10.71
N CYS A 13 0.03 -2.37 -9.96
CA CYS A 13 0.02 -2.34 -8.49
C CYS A 13 1.12 -1.43 -7.92
N ARG A 14 2.33 -1.45 -8.50
CA ARG A 14 3.41 -0.53 -8.11
C ARG A 14 3.09 0.92 -8.42
N GLY A 15 2.44 1.19 -9.56
CA GLY A 15 1.98 2.53 -9.93
C GLY A 15 0.97 3.07 -8.92
N VAL A 16 -0.03 2.27 -8.56
CA VAL A 16 -1.03 2.64 -7.53
C VAL A 16 -0.35 2.86 -6.17
N LEU A 17 0.54 1.96 -5.75
CA LEU A 17 1.26 2.09 -4.49
C LEU A 17 2.10 3.37 -4.43
N ALA A 18 2.77 3.73 -5.53
CA ALA A 18 3.54 4.97 -5.62
C ALA A 18 2.64 6.21 -5.50
N GLY A 19 1.46 6.20 -6.15
CA GLY A 19 0.47 7.26 -6.02
C GLY A 19 -0.02 7.44 -4.59
N VAL A 20 -0.45 6.35 -3.95
CA VAL A 20 -0.92 6.38 -2.55
C VAL A 20 0.19 6.84 -1.60
N THR A 21 1.44 6.41 -1.83
CA THR A 21 2.58 6.86 -1.02
C THR A 21 2.82 8.36 -1.16
N ALA A 22 2.74 8.90 -2.38
CA ALA A 22 2.88 10.33 -2.62
C ALA A 22 1.77 11.14 -1.93
N GLU A 23 0.51 10.71 -2.05
CA GLU A 23 -0.63 11.36 -1.38
C GLU A 23 -0.57 11.23 0.14
N SER A 24 -0.03 10.12 0.66
CA SER A 24 0.09 9.91 2.11
C SER A 24 0.98 10.96 2.80
N ALA A 25 1.93 11.54 2.06
CA ALA A 25 2.79 12.61 2.57
C ALA A 25 2.00 13.90 2.87
N GLU A 26 0.82 14.09 2.27
CA GLU A 26 -0.02 15.26 2.47
C GLU A 26 -0.90 15.16 3.73
N ILE A 27 -1.03 13.97 4.32
CA ILE A 27 -1.91 13.72 5.48
C ILE A 27 -1.46 14.53 6.71
N ASP A 28 -0.15 14.60 6.96
CA ASP A 28 0.38 15.36 8.10
C ASP A 28 0.15 16.86 7.92
N THR A 29 0.29 17.37 6.68
CA THR A 29 -0.05 18.75 6.34
C THR A 29 -1.53 19.02 6.57
N ALA A 30 -2.42 18.17 6.05
CA ALA A 30 -3.87 18.33 6.22
C ALA A 30 -4.29 18.28 7.71
N ARG A 31 -3.64 17.44 8.52
CA ARG A 31 -3.86 17.38 9.97
C ARG A 31 -3.42 18.67 10.66
N ALA A 32 -2.27 19.21 10.31
CA ALA A 32 -1.78 20.47 10.84
C ALA A 32 -2.71 21.64 10.48
N ASP A 33 -3.17 21.69 9.23
CA ASP A 33 -4.11 22.69 8.74
C ASP A 33 -5.44 22.62 9.49
N LEU A 34 -5.96 21.42 9.74
CA LEU A 34 -7.19 21.24 10.51
C LEU A 34 -7.03 21.72 11.96
N SER A 35 -5.90 21.40 12.61
CA SER A 35 -5.59 21.89 13.97
C SER A 35 -5.57 23.43 13.99
N SER A 36 -4.89 24.04 13.02
CA SER A 36 -4.80 25.50 12.90
C SER A 36 -6.17 26.13 12.65
N ALA A 37 -7.01 25.52 11.82
CA ALA A 37 -8.37 25.99 11.55
C ALA A 37 -9.25 25.97 12.81
N ILE A 38 -9.08 24.98 13.69
CA ILE A 38 -9.80 24.93 14.96
C ILE A 38 -9.32 26.04 15.90
N ASP A 39 -8.01 26.25 16.01
CA ASP A 39 -7.45 27.36 16.82
C ASP A 39 -7.94 28.73 16.33
N ALA A 40 -7.98 28.93 15.01
CA ALA A 40 -8.53 30.13 14.40
C ALA A 40 -10.03 30.29 14.70
N ALA A 41 -10.83 29.21 14.59
CA ALA A 41 -12.26 29.24 14.88
C ALA A 41 -12.55 29.55 16.36
N MET A 42 -11.75 28.99 17.27
CA MET A 42 -11.85 29.31 18.71
C MET A 42 -11.63 30.79 18.96
N THR A 43 -10.55 31.34 18.39
CA THR A 43 -10.17 32.75 18.52
C THR A 43 -11.25 33.68 17.93
N ALA A 44 -11.80 33.32 16.77
CA ALA A 44 -12.82 34.10 16.08
C ALA A 44 -14.18 34.09 16.81
N SER A 45 -14.55 32.97 17.45
CA SER A 45 -15.86 32.83 18.09
C SER A 45 -16.08 33.77 19.27
N ARG A 46 -14.99 34.20 19.94
CA ARG A 46 -15.02 35.03 21.17
C ARG A 46 -15.99 34.50 22.25
N SER A 47 -16.27 33.19 22.24
CA SER A 47 -17.20 32.54 23.15
C SER A 47 -16.53 31.37 23.85
N GLN A 48 -16.49 31.42 25.18
CA GLN A 48 -15.86 30.38 25.99
C GLN A 48 -16.57 29.02 25.85
N GLN A 49 -17.89 29.02 25.67
CA GLN A 49 -18.66 27.78 25.44
C GLN A 49 -18.35 27.17 24.07
N ILE A 50 -18.29 27.99 23.02
CA ILE A 50 -17.95 27.51 21.66
C ILE A 50 -16.50 27.03 21.61
N GLY A 51 -15.57 27.77 22.22
CA GLY A 51 -14.18 27.35 22.37
C GLY A 51 -14.04 26.01 23.08
N GLY A 52 -14.72 25.83 24.22
CA GLY A 52 -14.73 24.56 24.94
C GLY A 52 -15.29 23.39 24.12
N ALA A 53 -16.36 23.62 23.36
CA ALA A 53 -16.93 22.61 22.47
C ALA A 53 -15.99 22.23 21.32
N LEU A 54 -15.28 23.21 20.74
CA LEU A 54 -14.28 22.97 19.69
C LEU A 54 -13.08 22.18 20.21
N ILE A 55 -12.59 22.49 21.42
CA ILE A 55 -11.52 21.71 22.07
C ILE A 55 -11.98 20.26 22.31
N ALA A 56 -13.22 20.08 22.81
CA ALA A 56 -13.76 18.75 23.04
C ALA A 56 -13.93 17.96 21.74
N LEU A 57 -14.40 18.61 20.66
CA LEU A 57 -14.52 17.99 19.34
C LEU A 57 -13.15 17.58 18.79
N TRP A 58 -12.15 18.44 18.91
CA TRP A 58 -10.78 18.14 18.49
C TRP A 58 -10.22 16.93 19.23
N ASN A 59 -10.22 16.99 20.57
CA ASN A 59 -9.57 15.99 21.42
C ASN A 59 -10.28 14.63 21.41
N ASN A 60 -11.61 14.60 21.30
CA ASN A 60 -12.36 13.35 21.44
C ASN A 60 -12.71 12.69 20.11
N VAL A 61 -12.65 13.44 18.99
CA VAL A 61 -13.10 12.93 17.70
C VAL A 61 -12.06 13.18 16.63
N LEU A 62 -11.77 14.45 16.30
CA LEU A 62 -11.04 14.77 15.07
C LEU A 62 -9.59 14.26 15.12
N VAL A 63 -8.88 14.44 16.22
CA VAL A 63 -7.48 13.98 16.33
C VAL A 63 -7.38 12.46 16.21
N LEU A 64 -8.30 11.72 16.85
CA LEU A 64 -8.34 10.25 16.77
C LEU A 64 -8.68 9.77 15.36
N GLN A 65 -9.59 10.44 14.67
CA GLN A 65 -9.94 10.09 13.29
C GLN A 65 -8.79 10.35 12.32
N CYS A 66 -8.05 11.45 12.49
CA CYS A 66 -6.84 11.73 11.71
C CYS A 66 -5.78 10.65 11.93
N GLU A 67 -5.52 10.25 13.17
CA GLU A 67 -4.55 9.20 13.50
C GLU A 67 -4.97 7.83 12.96
N ALA A 68 -6.25 7.48 13.08
CA ALA A 68 -6.80 6.26 12.52
C ALA A 68 -6.69 6.22 10.99
N ALA A 69 -6.93 7.35 10.32
CA ALA A 69 -6.78 7.46 8.86
C ALA A 69 -5.31 7.28 8.44
N ALA A 70 -4.37 7.98 9.09
CA ALA A 70 -2.95 7.85 8.83
C ALA A 70 -2.47 6.39 9.00
N THR A 71 -2.86 5.76 10.12
CA THR A 71 -2.52 4.36 10.41
C THR A 71 -3.08 3.39 9.37
N ARG A 72 -4.30 3.61 8.88
CA ARG A 72 -4.90 2.77 7.82
C ARG A 72 -4.13 2.89 6.51
N VAL A 73 -3.71 4.11 6.14
CA VAL A 73 -2.92 4.35 4.93
C VAL A 73 -1.55 3.69 5.06
N GLU A 74 -0.86 3.86 6.18
CA GLU A 74 0.43 3.21 6.43
C GLU A 74 0.33 1.69 6.34
N ASN A 75 -0.67 1.10 6.99
CA ASN A 75 -0.90 -0.35 6.93
C ASN A 75 -1.21 -0.83 5.50
N ALA A 76 -1.97 -0.06 4.73
CA ALA A 76 -2.27 -0.39 3.34
C ALA A 76 -1.01 -0.33 2.46
N VAL A 77 -0.20 0.73 2.58
CA VAL A 77 1.06 0.87 1.84
C VAL A 77 2.02 -0.26 2.16
N ASN A 78 2.24 -0.54 3.46
CA ASN A 78 3.13 -1.60 3.91
C ASN A 78 2.63 -2.99 3.48
N GLY A 79 1.35 -3.27 3.66
CA GLY A 79 0.74 -4.55 3.32
C GLY A 79 0.77 -4.83 1.81
N VAL A 80 0.43 -3.83 0.99
CA VAL A 80 0.47 -3.95 -0.48
C VAL A 80 1.91 -4.06 -0.97
N GLY A 81 2.84 -3.27 -0.41
CA GLY A 81 4.27 -3.38 -0.73
C GLY A 81 4.83 -4.77 -0.45
N ALA A 82 4.52 -5.34 0.72
CA ALA A 82 4.91 -6.70 1.06
C ALA A 82 4.31 -7.75 0.11
N ALA A 83 3.03 -7.61 -0.25
CA ALA A 83 2.37 -8.52 -1.19
C ALA A 83 3.03 -8.47 -2.58
N ILE A 84 3.31 -7.27 -3.11
CA ILE A 84 4.00 -7.09 -4.39
C ILE A 84 5.36 -7.79 -4.38
N ASN A 85 6.15 -7.61 -3.31
CA ASN A 85 7.46 -8.24 -3.20
C ASN A 85 7.36 -9.77 -3.17
N ALA A 86 6.39 -10.31 -2.42
CA ALA A 86 6.15 -11.74 -2.37
C ALA A 86 5.79 -12.33 -3.74
N TYR A 87 5.02 -11.61 -4.57
CA TYR A 87 4.73 -12.05 -5.94
C TYR A 87 5.99 -12.09 -6.82
N VAL A 88 6.81 -11.06 -6.77
CA VAL A 88 8.05 -10.99 -7.56
C VAL A 88 9.04 -12.08 -7.14
N GLU A 89 9.21 -12.30 -5.84
CA GLU A 89 10.07 -13.37 -5.31
C GLU A 89 9.54 -14.75 -5.69
N GLY A 90 8.22 -14.96 -5.60
CA GLY A 90 7.57 -16.21 -5.99
C GLY A 90 7.76 -16.52 -7.48
N ASP A 91 7.61 -15.53 -8.35
CA ASP A 91 7.82 -15.71 -9.80
C ASP A 91 9.28 -15.99 -10.14
N ALA A 92 10.22 -15.34 -9.46
CA ALA A 92 11.65 -15.63 -9.60
C ALA A 92 11.97 -17.08 -9.20
N ALA A 93 11.48 -17.53 -8.04
CA ALA A 93 11.69 -18.91 -7.58
C ALA A 93 11.09 -19.95 -8.53
N MET A 94 9.94 -19.65 -9.14
CA MET A 94 9.32 -20.54 -10.13
C MET A 94 10.05 -20.54 -11.46
N ALA A 95 10.56 -19.41 -11.91
CA ALA A 95 11.41 -19.33 -13.10
C ALA A 95 12.70 -20.15 -12.90
N ASP A 96 13.33 -20.06 -11.74
CA ASP A 96 14.53 -20.83 -11.42
C ASP A 96 14.25 -22.33 -11.33
N THR A 97 13.14 -22.71 -10.69
CA THR A 97 12.69 -24.11 -10.65
C THR A 97 12.40 -24.66 -12.05
N ALA A 98 11.77 -23.87 -12.92
CA ALA A 98 11.50 -24.27 -14.30
C ALA A 98 12.79 -24.44 -15.11
N ARG A 99 13.76 -23.52 -14.98
CA ARG A 99 15.08 -23.63 -15.63
C ARG A 99 15.84 -24.88 -15.18
N ALA A 100 15.84 -25.17 -13.88
CA ALA A 100 16.45 -26.38 -13.34
C ALA A 100 15.84 -27.65 -13.98
N ARG A 101 14.51 -27.72 -14.06
CA ARG A 101 13.83 -28.87 -14.68
C ARG A 101 14.06 -29.00 -16.19
N VAL A 102 14.21 -27.89 -16.91
CA VAL A 102 14.60 -27.92 -18.34
C VAL A 102 16.03 -28.45 -18.50
N THR A 103 16.92 -28.13 -17.56
CA THR A 103 18.31 -28.61 -17.59
C THR A 103 18.39 -30.11 -17.28
N GLU A 104 17.46 -30.64 -16.48
CA GLU A 104 17.30 -32.07 -16.19
C GLU A 104 16.54 -32.85 -17.27
N MET A 105 16.03 -32.20 -18.33
CA MET A 105 15.39 -32.92 -19.44
C MET A 105 16.44 -33.73 -20.22
N PRO A 106 16.28 -35.07 -20.33
CA PRO A 106 17.16 -35.89 -21.15
C PRO A 106 17.12 -35.42 -22.60
N SER A 107 18.27 -35.36 -23.28
CA SER A 107 18.31 -35.12 -24.72
C SER A 107 17.57 -36.26 -25.42
N LEU A 108 16.53 -35.92 -26.18
CA LEU A 108 15.86 -36.84 -27.09
C LEU A 108 16.65 -36.88 -28.41
N ASP A 109 17.93 -37.26 -28.35
CA ASP A 109 18.64 -37.71 -29.54
C ASP A 109 18.12 -39.13 -29.85
N ILE A 110 17.15 -39.20 -30.76
CA ILE A 110 16.65 -40.47 -31.30
C ILE A 110 17.73 -40.96 -32.27
N ASP A 111 18.63 -41.82 -31.76
CA ASP A 111 19.71 -42.46 -32.52
C ASP A 111 19.21 -43.66 -33.38
N ASP A 112 17.90 -43.75 -33.62
CA ASP A 112 17.24 -44.89 -34.28
C ASP A 112 16.74 -44.56 -35.71
N ALA A 113 17.50 -43.76 -36.46
CA ALA A 113 17.33 -43.70 -37.92
C ALA A 113 18.01 -44.93 -38.55
N LYS A 114 17.24 -46.00 -38.75
CA LYS A 114 17.69 -47.21 -39.46
C LYS A 114 18.01 -46.90 -40.92
N GLU A 115 19.20 -47.32 -41.37
CA GLU A 115 19.59 -47.51 -42.79
C GLU A 115 18.65 -48.47 -43.52
#